data_AF-A0A532F1X3-F1
#
_entry.id   AF-A0A532F1X3-F1
#
_cell.length_a   1.000
_cell.length_b   1.000
_cell.length_c   1.000
_cell.angle_alpha   90.00
_cell.angle_beta   90.00
_cell.angle_gamma   90.00
#
_symmetry.space_group_name_H-M   'P 1'
#
loop_
_entity.id
_entity.type
_entity.pdbx_description
1 polymer ?
#
loop_
_entity_poly.entity_id
_entity_poly.type
_entity_poly.pdbx_seq_one_letter_code
_entity_poly.pdbx_strand_id
1 'polypeptide(L)'
;MAERLLATMILAVLVVIPAAAQSFRSDSKRFGNPKMDIVLTETERLARTSIVEIQITAIGSSVGSSFFLLCSIRDLARQRGNYRYIVKVEEQPRRNQMLVGFLDNSAEAPELLDTRLAGQKVIDLEYFAPMCDTMK
;
A
#
# COMPACT_ATOMS: atom_id res chain seq x y z
N MET A 1 21.92 -58.23 -30.19
CA MET A 1 21.34 -56.89 -30.39
C MET A 1 20.42 -56.62 -29.23
N ALA A 2 20.84 -55.79 -28.28
CA ALA A 2 20.02 -55.40 -27.13
C ALA A 2 20.31 -53.92 -26.86
N GLU A 3 19.50 -53.06 -27.46
CA GLU A 3 19.53 -51.61 -27.29
C GLU A 3 19.04 -51.27 -25.88
N ARG A 4 19.96 -50.75 -25.04
CA ARG A 4 19.63 -50.17 -23.75
C ARG A 4 19.21 -48.73 -23.96
N LEU A 5 17.90 -48.49 -23.98
CA LEU A 5 17.29 -47.17 -23.89
C LEU A 5 17.70 -46.50 -22.57
N LEU A 6 18.55 -45.49 -22.63
CA LEU A 6 18.76 -44.54 -21.54
C LEU A 6 17.48 -43.71 -21.37
N ALA A 7 16.74 -43.95 -20.29
CA ALA A 7 15.63 -43.10 -19.88
C ALA A 7 16.17 -41.86 -19.16
N THR A 8 16.30 -40.75 -19.89
CA THR A 8 16.66 -39.44 -19.34
C THR A 8 15.46 -38.87 -18.57
N MET A 9 15.45 -38.99 -17.24
CA MET A 9 14.49 -38.26 -16.41
C MET A 9 14.84 -36.76 -16.41
N ILE A 10 14.05 -35.97 -17.12
CA ILE A 10 14.11 -34.51 -17.06
C ILE A 10 13.32 -34.07 -15.83
N LEU A 11 14.02 -33.76 -14.75
CA LEU A 11 13.45 -33.13 -13.56
C LEU A 11 13.16 -31.65 -13.89
N ALA A 12 11.92 -31.35 -14.26
CA ALA A 12 11.48 -29.98 -14.50
C ALA A 12 11.36 -29.23 -13.16
N VAL A 13 12.38 -28.44 -12.82
CA VAL A 13 12.30 -27.47 -11.73
C VAL A 13 11.43 -26.31 -12.21
N LEU A 14 10.16 -26.33 -11.83
CA LEU A 14 9.26 -25.18 -11.97
C LEU A 14 9.74 -24.09 -11.02
N VAL A 15 10.58 -23.17 -11.52
CA VAL A 15 10.87 -21.91 -10.83
C VAL A 15 9.57 -21.11 -10.83
N VAL A 16 8.85 -21.15 -9.70
CA VAL A 16 7.78 -20.19 -9.42
C VAL A 16 8.48 -18.84 -9.22
N ILE A 17 8.57 -18.06 -10.29
CA ILE A 17 8.96 -16.65 -10.17
C ILE A 17 7.85 -16.02 -9.33
N PRO A 18 8.14 -15.48 -8.13
CA PRO A 18 7.13 -14.76 -7.38
C PRO A 18 6.68 -13.61 -8.29
N ALA A 19 5.41 -13.60 -8.66
CA ALA A 19 4.82 -12.44 -9.31
C ALA A 19 5.18 -11.25 -8.44
N ALA A 20 6.03 -10.35 -8.96
CA ALA A 20 6.40 -9.13 -8.26
C ALA A 20 5.08 -8.48 -7.84
N ALA A 21 4.79 -8.54 -6.55
CA ALA A 21 3.48 -8.18 -6.03
C ALA A 21 3.19 -6.76 -6.52
N GLN A 22 2.10 -6.58 -7.26
CA GLN A 22 1.75 -5.29 -7.85
C GLN A 22 1.93 -4.21 -6.80
N SER A 23 2.88 -3.30 -7.06
CA SER A 23 3.10 -2.12 -6.25
C SER A 23 1.83 -1.28 -6.35
N PHE A 24 1.25 -0.94 -5.21
CA PHE A 24 0.08 -0.07 -5.19
C PHE A 24 0.43 1.28 -5.82
N ARG A 25 -0.46 1.80 -6.65
CA ARG A 25 -0.35 3.15 -7.22
C ARG A 25 -1.71 3.83 -7.27
N SER A 26 -1.77 5.08 -6.82
CA SER A 26 -2.96 5.92 -6.90
C SER A 26 -2.59 7.29 -7.45
N ASP A 27 -3.33 7.75 -8.45
CA ASP A 27 -3.12 9.03 -9.12
C ASP A 27 -4.35 9.91 -8.94
N SER A 28 -4.15 11.12 -8.41
CA SER A 28 -5.23 12.09 -8.18
C SER A 28 -6.00 12.49 -9.44
N LYS A 29 -5.38 12.38 -10.62
CA LYS A 29 -6.02 12.71 -11.90
C LYS A 29 -7.19 11.79 -12.23
N ARG A 30 -7.25 10.58 -11.64
CA ARG A 30 -8.38 9.66 -11.81
C ARG A 30 -9.71 10.25 -11.36
N PHE A 31 -9.68 11.23 -10.46
CA PHE A 31 -10.87 11.91 -9.92
C PHE A 31 -11.29 13.17 -10.70
N GLY A 32 -10.74 13.40 -11.89
CA GLY A 32 -11.16 14.49 -12.78
C GLY A 32 -10.86 15.91 -12.27
N ASN A 33 -10.05 16.08 -11.21
CA ASN A 33 -9.64 17.40 -10.73
C ASN A 33 -8.32 17.84 -11.39
N PRO A 34 -8.35 18.73 -12.40
CA PRO A 34 -7.13 19.10 -13.12
C PRO A 34 -6.14 19.90 -12.27
N LYS A 35 -6.59 20.53 -11.17
CA LYS A 35 -5.76 21.39 -10.30
C LYS A 35 -4.94 20.62 -9.26
N MET A 36 -5.23 19.34 -9.07
CA MET A 36 -4.51 18.47 -8.15
C MET A 36 -3.71 17.46 -8.97
N ASP A 37 -2.45 17.29 -8.60
CA ASP A 37 -1.48 16.37 -9.21
C ASP A 37 -0.60 15.80 -8.10
N ILE A 38 -1.16 14.78 -7.46
CA ILE A 38 -0.55 13.99 -6.40
C ILE A 38 -0.61 12.53 -6.84
N VAL A 39 0.51 11.84 -6.66
CA VAL A 39 0.68 10.44 -7.00
C VAL A 39 1.24 9.71 -5.79
N LEU A 40 0.60 8.61 -5.39
CA LEU A 40 1.06 7.73 -4.33
C LEU A 40 1.54 6.44 -4.96
N THR A 41 2.73 5.99 -4.57
CA THR A 41 3.29 4.71 -5.00
C THR A 41 3.83 3.96 -3.80
N GLU A 42 3.39 2.73 -3.59
CA GLU A 42 4.01 1.85 -2.61
C GLU A 42 5.37 1.39 -3.13
N THR A 43 6.44 1.83 -2.47
CA THR A 43 7.82 1.56 -2.87
C THR A 43 8.44 0.40 -2.10
N GLU A 44 7.98 0.15 -0.88
CA GLU A 44 8.43 -0.97 -0.06
C GLU A 44 7.23 -1.63 0.63
N ARG A 45 7.21 -2.96 0.60
CA ARG A 45 6.12 -3.78 1.13
C ARG A 45 6.69 -4.84 2.07
N LEU A 46 6.31 -4.79 3.35
CA LEU A 46 6.60 -5.83 4.33
C LEU A 46 5.33 -6.61 4.67
N ALA A 47 5.32 -7.44 5.73
CA ALA A 47 4.13 -8.22 6.07
C ALA A 47 2.92 -7.31 6.41
N ARG A 48 3.13 -6.36 7.32
CA ARG A 48 2.06 -5.50 7.88
C ARG A 48 2.42 -4.01 7.89
N THR A 49 3.43 -3.63 7.12
CA THR A 49 3.78 -2.24 6.87
C THR A 49 4.06 -2.00 5.39
N SER A 50 3.90 -0.75 4.96
CA SER A 50 4.20 -0.28 3.61
C SER A 50 4.85 1.10 3.67
N ILE A 51 5.85 1.33 2.84
CA ILE A 51 6.36 2.67 2.54
C ILE A 51 5.68 3.16 1.27
N VAL A 52 5.05 4.32 1.36
CA VAL A 52 4.37 4.98 0.26
C VAL A 52 5.10 6.28 -0.07
N GLU A 53 5.64 6.37 -1.27
CA GLU A 53 6.17 7.62 -1.81
C GLU A 53 5.04 8.51 -2.33
N ILE A 54 5.13 9.81 -2.03
CA ILE A 54 4.15 10.84 -2.37
C ILE A 54 4.82 11.84 -3.30
N GLN A 55 4.42 11.86 -4.56
CA GLN A 55 4.89 12.83 -5.53
C GLN A 55 3.82 13.91 -5.66
N ILE A 56 4.20 15.18 -5.46
CA ILE A 56 3.29 16.33 -5.53
C ILE A 56 3.84 17.32 -6.55
N THR A 57 3.17 17.43 -7.69
CA THR A 57 3.43 18.50 -8.68
C THR A 57 2.47 19.66 -8.48
N ALA A 58 1.23 19.38 -8.07
CA ALA A 58 0.24 20.40 -7.73
C ALA A 58 -0.65 19.90 -6.58
N ILE A 59 -0.65 20.60 -5.44
CA ILE A 59 -1.37 20.13 -4.26
C ILE A 59 -2.91 20.26 -4.37
N GLY A 60 -3.40 21.24 -5.13
CA GLY A 60 -4.82 21.56 -5.17
C GLY A 60 -5.32 22.16 -3.84
N SER A 61 -6.59 21.92 -3.50
CA SER A 61 -7.16 22.36 -2.21
C SER A 61 -6.69 21.46 -1.07
N SER A 62 -6.39 22.03 0.10
CA SER A 62 -5.98 21.26 1.31
C SER A 62 -6.99 20.17 1.71
N VAL A 63 -8.29 20.42 1.57
CA VAL A 63 -9.34 19.43 1.85
C VAL A 63 -9.29 18.28 0.83
N GLY A 64 -9.27 18.61 -0.47
CA GLY A 64 -9.20 17.62 -1.55
C GLY A 64 -7.95 16.75 -1.51
N SER A 65 -6.78 17.31 -1.22
CA SER A 65 -5.54 16.53 -1.09
C SER A 65 -5.57 15.59 0.11
N SER A 66 -6.13 16.03 1.23
CA SER A 66 -6.30 15.20 2.43
C SER A 66 -7.22 14.00 2.17
N PHE A 67 -8.35 14.23 1.47
CA PHE A 67 -9.25 13.15 1.09
C PHE A 67 -8.63 12.20 0.07
N PHE A 68 -7.93 12.73 -0.92
CA PHE A 68 -7.20 11.90 -1.89
C PHE A 68 -6.20 10.97 -1.21
N LEU A 69 -5.38 11.50 -0.29
CA LEU A 69 -4.42 10.72 0.49
C LEU A 69 -5.14 9.62 1.27
N LEU A 70 -6.15 9.97 2.06
CA LEU A 70 -6.86 9.03 2.92
C LEU A 70 -7.55 7.92 2.11
N CYS A 71 -8.26 8.27 1.04
CA CYS A 71 -8.95 7.29 0.22
C CYS A 71 -7.99 6.38 -0.56
N SER A 72 -6.83 6.92 -0.95
CA SER A 72 -5.75 6.10 -1.53
C SER A 72 -5.18 5.12 -0.50
N ILE A 73 -4.95 5.54 0.75
CA ILE A 73 -4.48 4.61 1.78
C ILE A 73 -5.55 3.55 2.13
N ARG A 74 -6.84 3.89 2.09
CA ARG A 74 -7.92 2.89 2.25
C ARG A 74 -7.89 1.84 1.14
N ASP A 75 -7.69 2.28 -0.10
CA ASP A 75 -7.57 1.39 -1.27
C ASP A 75 -6.34 0.47 -1.13
N LEU A 76 -5.20 1.01 -0.70
CA LEU A 76 -4.02 0.22 -0.33
C LEU A 76 -4.34 -0.81 0.76
N ALA A 77 -4.96 -0.41 1.88
CA ALA A 77 -5.29 -1.31 2.98
C ALA A 77 -6.20 -2.48 2.55
N ARG A 78 -7.13 -2.21 1.62
CA ARG A 78 -7.96 -3.24 0.97
C ARG A 78 -7.11 -4.24 0.20
N GLN A 79 -6.21 -3.76 -0.65
CA GLN A 79 -5.32 -4.60 -1.46
C GLN A 79 -4.31 -5.41 -0.63
N ARG A 80 -3.99 -4.94 0.59
CA ARG A 80 -3.00 -5.57 1.48
C ARG A 80 -3.56 -6.69 2.35
N GLY A 81 -4.88 -6.88 2.38
CA GLY A 81 -5.54 -7.90 3.22
C GLY A 81 -6.88 -7.45 3.81
N ASN A 82 -7.50 -6.41 3.26
CA ASN A 82 -8.75 -5.84 3.77
C ASN A 82 -8.66 -5.33 5.21
N TYR A 83 -7.56 -4.67 5.54
CA TYR A 83 -7.36 -4.07 6.86
C TYR A 83 -8.30 -2.89 7.09
N ARG A 84 -8.97 -2.90 8.25
CA ARG A 84 -9.84 -1.81 8.71
C ARG A 84 -9.07 -0.71 9.45
N TYR A 85 -8.08 -1.10 10.24
CA TYR A 85 -7.34 -0.19 11.10
C TYR A 85 -5.95 0.03 10.55
N ILE A 86 -5.54 1.29 10.49
CA ILE A 86 -4.19 1.65 10.12
C ILE A 86 -3.59 2.61 11.14
N VAL A 87 -2.29 2.75 11.04
CA VAL A 87 -1.53 3.84 11.64
C VAL A 87 -0.60 4.39 10.57
N LYS A 88 -0.31 5.69 10.60
CA LYS A 88 0.62 6.27 9.64
C LYS A 88 1.49 7.36 10.27
N VAL A 89 2.66 7.55 9.67
CA VAL A 89 3.51 8.71 9.92
C VAL A 89 4.03 9.24 8.58
N GLU A 90 3.95 10.55 8.40
CA GLU A 90 4.41 11.26 7.21
C GLU A 90 5.88 11.67 7.35
N GLU A 91 6.52 11.93 6.21
CA GLU A 91 7.95 12.29 6.11
C GLU A 91 8.90 11.22 6.67
N GLN A 92 8.52 9.92 6.56
CA GLN A 92 9.34 8.79 7.00
C GLN A 92 9.28 7.59 6.03
N PRO A 93 10.39 6.84 5.86
CA PRO A 93 11.74 7.08 6.40
C PRO A 93 12.44 8.30 5.81
N ARG A 94 11.94 8.83 4.68
CA ARG A 94 12.52 9.97 3.99
C ARG A 94 11.45 11.03 3.76
N ARG A 95 11.91 12.22 3.34
CA ARG A 95 11.02 13.28 2.87
C ARG A 95 10.12 12.75 1.75
N ASN A 96 8.87 13.20 1.72
CA ASN A 96 7.86 12.79 0.75
C ASN A 96 7.49 11.29 0.80
N GLN A 97 7.77 10.62 1.92
CA GLN A 97 7.35 9.24 2.15
C GLN A 97 6.42 9.15 3.35
N MET A 98 5.53 8.17 3.33
CA MET A 98 4.64 7.84 4.42
C MET A 98 4.85 6.37 4.78
N LEU A 99 5.15 6.10 6.05
CA LEU A 99 5.09 4.77 6.60
C LEU A 99 3.64 4.51 7.05
N VAL A 100 3.07 3.41 6.55
CA VAL A 100 1.73 2.94 6.92
C VAL A 100 1.86 1.58 7.57
N GLY A 101 1.30 1.42 8.77
CA GLY A 101 1.12 0.14 9.45
C GLY A 101 -0.32 -0.31 9.36
N PHE A 102 -0.53 -1.62 9.17
CA PHE A 102 -1.84 -2.25 9.07
C PHE A 102 -2.09 -3.09 10.33
N LEU A 103 -3.10 -2.69 11.11
CA LEU A 103 -3.42 -3.28 12.41
C LEU A 103 -4.58 -4.27 12.28
N ASP A 104 -4.54 -5.35 13.06
CA ASP A 104 -5.57 -6.39 13.07
C ASP A 104 -6.81 -5.93 13.84
N ASN A 105 -6.62 -5.04 14.81
CA ASN A 105 -7.68 -4.43 15.61
C ASN A 105 -7.26 -3.05 16.14
N SER A 106 -8.20 -2.29 16.70
CA SER A 106 -7.96 -0.92 17.17
C SER A 106 -7.11 -0.80 18.43
N ALA A 107 -6.89 -1.89 19.17
CA ALA A 107 -6.15 -1.90 20.43
C ALA A 107 -4.70 -2.40 20.27
N GLU A 108 -4.32 -2.83 19.07
CA GLU A 108 -2.96 -3.26 18.78
C GLU A 108 -1.98 -2.09 18.85
N ALA A 109 -0.85 -2.30 19.53
CA ALA A 109 0.18 -1.29 19.72
C ALA A 109 0.96 -1.06 18.42
N PRO A 110 0.93 0.14 17.82
CA PRO A 110 1.61 0.46 16.56
C PRO A 110 3.11 0.16 16.55
N GLU A 111 3.80 0.37 17.66
CA GLU A 111 5.23 0.17 17.82
C GLU A 111 5.68 -1.30 17.66
N LEU A 112 4.75 -2.25 17.76
CA LEU A 112 5.03 -3.67 17.49
C LEU A 112 5.19 -3.95 15.98
N LEU A 113 4.61 -3.11 15.12
CA LEU A 113 4.82 -3.19 13.68
C LEU A 113 6.11 -2.50 13.26
N ASP A 114 6.34 -1.29 13.79
CA ASP A 114 7.52 -0.48 13.56
C ASP A 114 7.63 0.60 14.64
N THR A 115 8.80 0.76 15.26
CA THR A 115 9.01 1.72 16.36
C THR A 115 8.74 3.17 15.96
N ARG A 116 8.84 3.50 14.67
CA ARG A 116 8.54 4.84 14.14
C ARG A 116 7.05 5.19 14.22
N LEU A 117 6.19 4.20 14.39
CA LEU A 117 4.74 4.38 14.56
C LEU A 117 4.33 4.60 16.02
N ALA A 118 5.28 4.57 16.97
CA ALA A 118 5.00 4.81 18.38
C ALA A 118 4.28 6.16 18.60
N GLY A 119 3.20 6.14 19.38
CA GLY A 119 2.42 7.33 19.73
C GLY A 119 1.53 7.89 18.61
N GLN A 120 1.53 7.27 17.42
CA GLN A 120 0.65 7.67 16.32
C GLN A 120 -0.79 7.22 16.58
N LYS A 121 -1.75 7.96 16.03
CA LYS A 121 -3.18 7.66 16.19
C LYS A 121 -3.60 6.52 15.28
N VAL A 122 -4.34 5.57 15.84
CA VAL A 122 -5.04 4.54 15.06
C VAL A 122 -6.21 5.19 14.31
N ILE A 123 -6.32 4.87 13.02
CA ILE A 123 -7.36 5.37 12.12
C ILE A 123 -8.25 4.19 11.74
N ASP A 124 -9.55 4.33 11.99
CA ASP A 124 -10.58 3.41 11.46
C ASP A 124 -10.98 3.86 10.05
N LEU A 125 -10.61 3.08 9.04
CA LEU A 125 -10.85 3.40 7.64
C LEU A 125 -12.34 3.32 7.26
N GLU A 126 -13.15 2.57 8.01
CA GLU A 126 -14.59 2.45 7.72
C GLU A 126 -15.36 3.73 8.07
N TYR A 127 -14.85 4.56 8.97
CA TYR A 127 -15.45 5.88 9.23
C TYR A 127 -15.45 6.77 7.97
N PHE A 128 -14.49 6.57 7.07
CA PHE A 128 -14.32 7.37 5.86
C PHE A 128 -14.85 6.66 4.61
N ALA A 129 -15.35 5.43 4.76
CA ALA A 129 -15.84 4.62 3.66
C ALA A 129 -16.86 5.34 2.77
N PRO A 130 -17.94 5.96 3.32
CA PRO A 130 -18.97 6.58 2.50
C PRO A 130 -18.41 7.68 1.59
N MET A 131 -17.52 8.51 2.11
CA MET A 131 -16.90 9.58 1.34
C MET A 131 -15.95 9.03 0.28
N CYS A 132 -15.10 8.07 0.62
CA CYS A 132 -14.16 7.49 -0.34
C CYS A 132 -14.87 6.71 -1.46
N ASP A 133 -16.01 6.08 -1.20
CA ASP A 133 -16.76 5.35 -2.22
C ASP A 133 -17.51 6.28 -3.19
N THR A 134 -17.71 7.54 -2.82
CA THR A 134 -18.26 8.59 -3.70
C THR A 134 -17.20 9.31 -4.53
N MET A 135 -15.93 9.24 -4.13
CA MET A 135 -14.82 9.71 -4.95
C MET A 135 -14.61 8.70 -6.10
N LYS A 136 -15.20 8.99 -7.26
CA LYS A 136 -14.97 8.27 -8.52
C LYS A 136 -14.61 9.26 -9.60
#